data_AF-A0A3L7NG34-F1
#
_entry.id   AF-A0A3L7NG34-F1
#
_cell.length_a   1.000
_cell.length_b   1.000
_cell.length_c   1.000
_cell.angle_alpha   90.00
_cell.angle_beta   90.00
_cell.angle_gamma   90.00
#
_symmetry.space_group_name_H-M   'P 1'
#
loop_
_entity.id
_entity.type
_entity.pdbx_description
1 polymer ?
#
loop_
_entity_poly.entity_id
_entity_poly.type
_entity_poly.pdbx_seq_one_letter_code
_entity_poly.pdbx_strand_id
1 'polypeptide(L)'
;MNTSIPYRATTPWNDDPRAIKRRCRAFTLIELLVVFIIISILSSLMLAGLAGARQRAKTDKTKSTIRKIDSVIRPMFDSYRTRRVDISVSVTFPAAYSLKPNLRDAFKRMFLRRTLLMREMPDSWSDVPSSPTAFNALPYLPVTQTAAVRSYTYNRLSLPGVTPAYESAECLFMILSRSGFESDALEMFRSDEIGDIDNDGAKEFWDGWGRPIAFMRWAPGFTGSLIQVADGALSHDPLDPYRVDTQSTTTAHAYALIPLIYSSGPDGSTVETSDDKTGYGLEVMKTGTGGTTLGWSALDLGNLTVQQNFNGLTPGTIDPSFSLDASDNITNHDLLKK
;
A
#
# COMPACT_ATOMS: atom_id res chain seq x y z
N MET A 1 -85.48 30.97 -52.67
CA MET A 1 -85.12 31.24 -54.07
C MET A 1 -83.85 30.49 -54.38
N ASN A 2 -83.93 29.64 -55.40
CA ASN A 2 -82.92 28.68 -55.83
C ASN A 2 -82.04 29.35 -56.90
N THR A 3 -80.74 29.44 -56.71
CA THR A 3 -79.79 29.81 -57.77
C THR A 3 -78.55 28.93 -57.66
N SER A 4 -78.52 27.93 -58.53
CA SER A 4 -77.42 27.01 -58.78
C SER A 4 -76.24 27.74 -59.44
N ILE A 5 -75.04 27.57 -58.88
CA ILE A 5 -73.77 28.02 -59.47
C ILE A 5 -73.17 26.83 -60.24
N PRO A 6 -72.75 27.02 -61.51
CA PRO A 6 -72.21 25.93 -62.32
C PRO A 6 -70.80 25.51 -61.89
N TYR A 7 -70.58 24.19 -61.88
CA TYR A 7 -69.29 23.54 -61.63
C TYR A 7 -68.30 23.87 -62.75
N ARG A 8 -67.21 24.57 -62.43
CA ARG A 8 -66.16 24.96 -63.39
C ARG A 8 -65.09 23.86 -63.43
N ALA A 9 -65.01 23.17 -64.57
CA ALA A 9 -63.95 22.21 -64.84
C ALA A 9 -62.58 22.91 -64.89
N THR A 10 -61.71 22.61 -63.93
CA THR A 10 -60.28 22.98 -63.96
C THR A 10 -59.47 21.78 -64.43
N THR A 11 -58.84 21.98 -65.58
CA THR A 11 -57.75 21.23 -66.26
C THR A 11 -57.13 20.01 -65.55
N PRO A 12 -56.88 18.90 -66.29
CA PRO A 12 -56.12 17.78 -65.75
C PRO A 12 -54.68 18.23 -65.46
N TRP A 13 -54.22 17.95 -64.25
CA TRP A 13 -52.82 18.05 -63.87
C TRP A 13 -52.01 17.17 -64.82
N ASN A 14 -51.06 17.79 -65.52
CA ASN A 14 -50.11 17.09 -66.35
C ASN A 14 -49.09 16.42 -65.42
N ASP A 15 -49.40 15.21 -64.97
CA ASP A 15 -48.45 14.34 -64.29
C ASP A 15 -47.38 13.94 -65.32
N ASP A 16 -46.31 14.72 -65.42
CA ASP A 16 -45.07 14.27 -66.08
C ASP A 16 -44.18 13.66 -64.97
N PRO A 17 -44.23 12.33 -64.72
CA PRO A 17 -43.43 11.70 -63.68
C PRO A 17 -42.00 11.54 -64.19
N ARG A 18 -41.26 12.65 -64.29
CA ARG A 18 -39.79 12.59 -64.37
C ARG A 18 -39.24 12.35 -62.98
N ALA A 19 -39.58 11.19 -62.42
CA ALA A 19 -38.88 10.62 -61.29
C ALA A 19 -37.41 10.47 -61.70
N ILE A 20 -36.56 11.36 -61.19
CA ILE A 20 -35.11 11.21 -61.27
C ILE A 20 -34.79 9.89 -60.59
N LYS A 21 -34.59 8.85 -61.42
CA LYS A 21 -34.26 7.50 -60.97
C LYS A 21 -32.87 7.58 -60.34
N ARG A 22 -32.82 7.83 -59.02
CA ARG A 22 -31.58 7.74 -58.25
C ARG A 22 -31.08 6.31 -58.45
N ARG A 23 -29.97 6.15 -59.17
CA ARG A 23 -29.27 4.88 -59.25
C ARG A 23 -28.68 4.63 -57.87
N CYS A 24 -29.44 3.99 -56.99
CA CYS A 24 -28.88 3.41 -55.79
C CYS A 24 -27.94 2.31 -56.26
N ARG A 25 -26.63 2.57 -56.25
CA ARG A 25 -25.62 1.54 -56.41
C ARG A 25 -25.76 0.59 -55.23
N ALA A 26 -26.23 -0.63 -55.49
CA ALA A 26 -26.23 -1.69 -54.50
C ALA A 26 -24.80 -2.21 -54.38
N PHE A 27 -24.28 -2.27 -53.15
CA PHE A 27 -22.97 -2.83 -52.87
C PHE A 27 -22.97 -4.32 -53.21
N THR A 28 -21.87 -4.77 -53.81
CA THR A 28 -21.67 -6.20 -54.06
C THR A 28 -21.34 -6.93 -52.75
N LEU A 29 -21.73 -8.20 -52.64
CA LEU A 29 -21.41 -9.02 -51.46
C LEU A 29 -19.90 -9.04 -51.17
N ILE A 30 -19.09 -9.00 -52.24
CA ILE A 30 -17.63 -8.99 -52.12
C ILE A 30 -17.07 -7.67 -51.59
N GLU A 31 -17.64 -6.51 -51.94
CA GLU A 31 -17.24 -5.23 -51.34
C GLU A 31 -17.48 -5.20 -49.84
N LEU A 32 -18.65 -5.68 -49.39
CA LEU A 32 -18.93 -5.79 -47.96
C LEU A 32 -17.98 -6.79 -47.27
N LEU A 33 -17.69 -7.94 -47.90
CA LEU A 33 -16.79 -8.94 -47.36
C LEU A 33 -15.36 -8.39 -47.18
N VAL A 34 -14.83 -7.67 -48.16
CA VAL A 34 -13.50 -7.03 -48.07
C VAL A 34 -13.48 -5.98 -46.95
N VAL A 35 -14.53 -5.17 -46.82
CA VAL A 35 -14.63 -4.15 -45.77
C VAL A 35 -14.64 -4.77 -44.37
N PHE A 36 -15.41 -5.83 -44.14
CA PHE A 36 -15.40 -6.52 -42.84
C PHE A 36 -14.05 -7.16 -42.53
N ILE A 37 -13.33 -7.68 -43.53
CA ILE A 37 -11.96 -8.19 -43.34
C ILE A 37 -11.01 -7.05 -42.94
N ILE A 38 -11.05 -5.91 -43.63
CA ILE A 38 -10.18 -4.77 -43.29
C ILE A 38 -10.50 -4.23 -41.90
N ILE A 39 -11.78 -4.05 -41.55
CA ILE A 39 -12.19 -3.56 -40.22
C ILE A 39 -11.78 -4.54 -39.13
N SER A 40 -11.93 -5.86 -39.33
CA SER A 40 -11.54 -6.84 -38.32
C SER A 40 -10.03 -6.87 -38.08
N ILE A 41 -9.22 -6.79 -39.15
CA ILE A 41 -7.76 -6.70 -39.03
C ILE A 41 -7.35 -5.41 -38.30
N LEU A 42 -7.87 -4.25 -38.71
CA LEU A 42 -7.54 -2.97 -38.05
C LEU A 42 -8.00 -2.93 -36.59
N SER A 43 -9.19 -3.45 -36.30
CA SER A 43 -9.75 -3.48 -34.94
C SER A 43 -8.92 -4.37 -34.02
N SER A 44 -8.46 -5.53 -34.50
CA SER A 44 -7.62 -6.44 -33.70
C SER A 44 -6.27 -5.83 -33.34
N LEU A 45 -5.59 -5.17 -34.30
CA LEU A 45 -4.33 -4.47 -34.05
C LEU A 45 -4.50 -3.30 -33.09
N MET A 46 -5.57 -2.52 -33.24
CA MET A 46 -5.87 -1.39 -32.37
C MET A 46 -6.14 -1.83 -30.92
N LEU A 47 -6.87 -2.93 -30.74
CA LEU A 47 -7.19 -3.45 -29.41
C LEU A 47 -5.95 -3.95 -28.66
N ALA A 48 -5.04 -4.63 -29.35
CA ALA A 48 -3.77 -5.08 -28.78
C ALA A 48 -2.90 -3.90 -28.31
N GLY A 49 -2.81 -2.83 -29.11
CA GLY A 49 -2.11 -1.59 -28.72
C GLY A 49 -2.74 -0.89 -27.51
N LEU A 50 -4.08 -0.85 -27.45
CA LEU A 50 -4.81 -0.23 -26.34
C LEU A 50 -4.63 -0.97 -25.01
N ALA A 51 -4.60 -2.32 -25.04
CA ALA A 51 -4.38 -3.12 -23.84
C ALA A 51 -3.02 -2.80 -23.19
N GLY A 52 -1.95 -2.74 -23.98
CA GLY A 52 -0.62 -2.36 -23.49
C GLY A 52 -0.56 -0.92 -22.97
N ALA A 53 -1.20 0.03 -23.66
CA ALA A 53 -1.26 1.43 -23.22
C ALA A 53 -2.01 1.58 -21.88
N ARG A 54 -3.13 0.87 -21.69
CA ARG A 54 -3.87 0.85 -20.43
C ARG A 54 -3.03 0.28 -19.29
N GLN A 55 -2.31 -0.82 -19.53
CA GLN A 55 -1.48 -1.44 -18.50
C GLN A 55 -0.36 -0.50 -18.02
N ARG A 56 0.30 0.19 -18.96
CA ARG A 56 1.31 1.20 -18.63
C ARG A 56 0.70 2.36 -17.83
N ALA A 57 -0.47 2.86 -18.24
CA ALA A 57 -1.16 3.92 -17.52
C ALA A 57 -1.51 3.53 -16.08
N LYS A 58 -1.92 2.28 -15.84
CA LYS A 58 -2.16 1.75 -14.48
C LYS A 58 -0.86 1.69 -13.66
N THR A 59 0.21 1.15 -14.24
CA THR A 59 1.53 1.12 -13.58
C THR A 59 2.02 2.53 -13.23
N ASP A 60 1.89 3.50 -14.15
CA ASP A 60 2.31 4.88 -13.93
C ASP A 60 1.44 5.57 -12.87
N LYS A 61 0.13 5.31 -12.85
CA LYS A 61 -0.77 5.74 -11.77
C LYS A 61 -0.28 5.19 -10.43
N THR A 62 -0.07 3.87 -10.31
CA THR A 62 0.43 3.25 -9.07
C THR A 62 1.75 3.87 -8.59
N LYS A 63 2.73 4.03 -9.49
CA LYS A 63 4.00 4.67 -9.17
C LYS A 63 3.84 6.11 -8.68
N SER A 64 2.90 6.85 -9.28
CA SER A 64 2.56 8.21 -8.83
C SER A 64 1.95 8.19 -7.42
N THR A 65 0.96 7.32 -7.16
CA THR A 65 0.33 7.18 -5.84
C THR A 65 1.36 6.83 -4.78
N ILE A 66 2.22 5.82 -5.02
CA ILE A 66 3.27 5.40 -4.09
C ILE A 66 4.26 6.54 -3.81
N ARG A 67 4.64 7.34 -4.81
CA ARG A 67 5.52 8.51 -4.59
C ARG A 67 4.88 9.57 -3.70
N LYS A 68 3.58 9.85 -3.86
CA LYS A 68 2.86 10.77 -2.98
C LYS A 68 2.86 10.25 -1.54
N ILE A 69 2.57 8.96 -1.35
CA ILE A 69 2.59 8.33 -0.03
C ILE A 69 3.99 8.39 0.59
N ASP A 70 5.03 8.00 -0.15
CA ASP A 70 6.43 8.01 0.31
C ASP A 70 6.89 9.43 0.67
N SER A 71 6.40 10.47 -0.01
CA SER A 71 6.72 11.87 0.29
C SER A 71 6.27 12.32 1.69
N VAL A 72 5.30 11.64 2.30
CA VAL A 72 4.84 11.89 3.69
C VAL A 72 5.48 10.89 4.66
N ILE A 73 5.43 9.60 4.31
CA ILE A 73 5.89 8.51 5.17
C ILE A 73 7.39 8.57 5.45
N ARG A 74 8.21 8.91 4.45
CA ARG A 74 9.66 8.92 4.61
C ARG A 74 10.15 10.07 5.50
N PRO A 75 9.72 11.34 5.30
CA PRO A 75 10.06 12.38 6.25
C PRO A 75 9.54 12.11 7.67
N MET A 76 8.36 11.49 7.80
CA MET A 76 7.84 11.05 9.09
C MET A 76 8.79 10.04 9.74
N PHE A 77 9.21 9.00 9.02
CA PHE A 77 10.19 8.01 9.49
C PHE A 77 11.53 8.65 9.89
N ASP A 78 12.06 9.54 9.04
CA ASP A 78 13.36 10.18 9.30
C ASP A 78 13.31 11.10 10.53
N SER A 79 12.14 11.66 10.87
CA SER A 79 11.95 12.47 12.08
C SER A 79 12.29 11.70 13.37
N TYR A 80 12.05 10.38 13.41
CA TYR A 80 12.31 9.56 14.61
C TYR A 80 13.79 9.40 14.92
N ARG A 81 14.68 9.55 13.93
CA ARG A 81 16.14 9.48 14.14
C ARG A 81 16.63 10.55 15.10
N THR A 82 16.02 11.73 15.06
CA THR A 82 16.41 12.89 15.87
C THR A 82 15.42 13.20 16.99
N ARG A 83 14.27 12.52 17.04
CA ARG A 83 13.23 12.74 18.04
C ARG A 83 13.76 12.56 19.46
N ARG A 84 13.38 13.51 20.32
CA ARG A 84 13.68 13.47 21.76
C ARG A 84 12.72 12.50 22.44
N VAL A 85 13.26 11.70 23.34
CA VAL A 85 12.50 10.75 24.16
C VAL A 85 12.93 10.91 25.61
N ASP A 86 11.99 10.78 26.54
CA ASP A 86 12.28 10.85 27.97
C ASP A 86 12.87 9.52 28.44
N ILE A 87 14.15 9.54 28.79
CA ILE A 87 14.90 8.35 29.24
C ILE A 87 14.70 8.04 30.74
N SER A 88 13.96 8.90 31.45
CA SER A 88 13.60 8.70 32.86
C SER A 88 12.62 7.53 33.01
N VAL A 89 11.92 7.19 31.93
CA VAL A 89 11.02 6.04 31.87
C VAL A 89 11.80 4.75 32.11
N SER A 90 11.28 3.92 33.01
CA SER A 90 11.79 2.58 33.27
C SER A 90 11.48 1.67 32.10
N VAL A 91 12.52 1.08 31.51
CA VAL A 91 12.41 0.06 30.46
C VAL A 91 13.01 -1.25 30.96
N THR A 92 12.45 -2.37 30.52
CA THR A 92 12.99 -3.69 30.81
C THR A 92 14.17 -3.95 29.87
N PHE A 93 15.33 -4.26 30.44
CA PHE A 93 16.49 -4.64 29.65
C PHE A 93 16.45 -6.15 29.40
N PRO A 94 16.62 -6.60 28.14
CA PRO A 94 16.62 -8.02 27.88
C PRO A 94 17.89 -8.67 28.45
N ALA A 95 17.76 -9.87 29.01
CA ALA A 95 18.88 -10.60 29.60
C ALA A 95 20.00 -10.94 28.58
N ALA A 96 19.67 -10.98 27.28
CA ALA A 96 20.61 -11.19 26.18
C ALA A 96 21.59 -10.01 25.94
N TYR A 97 21.32 -8.84 26.53
CA TYR A 97 22.13 -7.64 26.35
C TYR A 97 23.14 -7.48 27.49
N SER A 98 24.42 -7.71 27.21
CA SER A 98 25.52 -7.46 28.15
C SER A 98 26.03 -6.01 28.04
N LEU A 99 25.15 -5.05 28.33
CA LEU A 99 25.45 -3.63 28.11
C LEU A 99 26.32 -3.04 29.22
N LYS A 100 27.42 -2.39 28.80
CA LYS A 100 28.17 -1.49 29.67
C LYS A 100 27.23 -0.38 30.19
N PRO A 101 27.44 0.16 31.41
CA PRO A 101 26.58 1.19 31.97
C PRO A 101 26.34 2.40 31.06
N ASN A 102 27.36 2.83 30.32
CA ASN A 102 27.31 3.94 29.38
C ASN A 102 26.46 3.67 28.12
N LEU A 103 26.18 2.40 27.79
CA LEU A 103 25.33 2.02 26.66
C LEU A 103 23.87 1.77 27.06
N ARG A 104 23.57 1.70 28.37
CA ARG A 104 22.20 1.50 28.85
C ARG A 104 21.28 2.65 28.45
N ASP A 105 21.76 3.89 28.57
CA ASP A 105 20.98 5.06 28.16
C ASP A 105 20.79 5.12 26.64
N ALA A 106 21.79 4.70 25.87
CA ALA A 106 21.68 4.57 24.42
C ALA A 106 20.60 3.53 24.05
N PHE A 107 20.60 2.37 24.72
CA PHE A 107 19.55 1.36 24.57
C PHE A 107 18.16 1.93 24.88
N LYS A 108 17.99 2.61 26.03
CA LYS A 108 16.70 3.21 26.39
C LYS A 108 16.20 4.15 25.30
N ARG A 109 17.08 5.02 24.77
CA ARG A 109 16.72 5.97 23.71
C ARG A 109 16.28 5.25 22.44
N MET A 110 17.07 4.29 21.98
CA MET A 110 16.75 3.48 20.81
C MET A 110 15.40 2.76 20.99
N PHE A 111 15.25 2.05 22.11
CA PHE A 111 14.03 1.30 22.45
C PHE A 111 12.80 2.18 22.47
N LEU A 112 12.86 3.34 23.15
CA LEU A 112 11.74 4.27 23.24
C LEU A 112 11.40 4.90 21.90
N ARG A 113 12.40 5.17 21.04
CA ARG A 113 12.16 5.66 19.67
C ARG A 113 11.48 4.62 18.79
N ARG A 114 11.94 3.36 18.83
CA ARG A 114 11.30 2.25 18.11
C ARG A 114 9.86 2.03 18.59
N THR A 115 9.65 2.07 19.91
CA THR A 115 8.33 1.98 20.52
C THR A 115 7.41 3.11 20.05
N LEU A 116 7.94 4.33 20.00
CA LEU A 116 7.20 5.49 19.54
C LEU A 116 6.86 5.41 18.04
N LEU A 117 7.83 5.00 17.21
CA LEU A 117 7.63 4.73 15.78
C LEU A 117 6.48 3.74 15.58
N MET A 118 6.48 2.62 16.29
CA MET A 118 5.44 1.59 16.19
C MET A 118 4.04 2.12 16.51
N ARG A 119 3.92 2.98 17.52
CA ARG A 119 2.62 3.54 17.91
C ARG A 119 2.13 4.61 16.93
N GLU A 120 3.03 5.40 16.35
CA GLU A 120 2.66 6.48 15.44
C GLU A 120 2.59 6.08 13.97
N MET A 121 3.27 4.99 13.60
CA MET A 121 3.22 4.35 12.29
C MET A 121 2.78 2.88 12.45
N PRO A 122 1.54 2.62 12.88
CA PRO A 122 1.01 1.26 12.98
C PRO A 122 0.95 0.60 11.60
N ASP A 123 1.14 -0.72 11.55
CA ASP A 123 0.93 -1.54 10.35
C ASP A 123 -0.12 -2.65 10.58
N SER A 124 -0.84 -2.56 11.69
CA SER A 124 -2.03 -3.36 11.99
C SER A 124 -2.91 -2.73 13.05
N TRP A 125 -4.18 -3.14 13.10
CA TRP A 125 -5.11 -2.63 14.11
C TRP A 125 -4.75 -3.06 15.53
N SER A 126 -3.97 -4.14 15.71
CA SER A 126 -3.46 -4.53 17.03
C SER A 126 -2.52 -3.48 17.65
N ASP A 127 -1.81 -2.70 16.84
CA ASP A 127 -0.91 -1.63 17.31
C ASP A 127 -1.68 -0.41 17.85
N VAL A 128 -2.92 -0.23 17.38
CA VAL A 128 -3.78 0.90 17.72
C VAL A 128 -4.58 0.57 18.98
N PRO A 129 -4.55 1.38 20.05
CA PRO A 129 -5.34 1.10 21.24
C PRO A 129 -6.83 1.01 20.92
N SER A 130 -7.50 -0.03 21.43
CA SER A 130 -8.92 -0.28 21.18
C SER A 130 -9.88 0.57 22.01
N SER A 131 -9.37 1.31 23.00
CA SER A 131 -10.19 2.15 23.88
C SER A 131 -9.36 3.28 24.52
N PRO A 132 -10.01 4.34 25.07
CA PRO A 132 -9.30 5.39 25.80
C PRO A 132 -8.60 4.85 27.06
N THR A 133 -9.17 3.82 27.70
CA THR A 133 -8.55 3.14 28.84
C THR A 133 -7.28 2.41 28.41
N ALA A 134 -7.30 1.70 27.27
CA ALA A 134 -6.12 1.06 26.71
C ALA A 134 -5.02 2.08 26.33
N PHE A 135 -5.41 3.23 25.78
CA PHE A 135 -4.48 4.35 25.54
C PHE A 135 -3.83 4.86 26.84
N ASN A 136 -4.62 4.98 27.91
CA ASN A 136 -4.14 5.42 29.22
C ASN A 136 -3.30 4.36 29.95
N ALA A 137 -3.34 3.11 29.50
CA ALA A 137 -2.59 1.98 30.04
C ALA A 137 -1.40 1.55 29.16
N LEU A 138 -1.05 2.34 28.13
CA LEU A 138 0.09 2.03 27.27
C LEU A 138 1.38 1.92 28.08
N PRO A 139 2.28 0.97 27.74
CA PRO A 139 3.57 0.89 28.40
C PRO A 139 4.42 2.12 28.08
N TYR A 140 5.36 2.42 28.98
CA TYR A 140 6.38 3.46 28.83
C TYR A 140 5.83 4.90 28.75
N LEU A 141 4.77 5.17 29.51
CA LEU A 141 4.22 6.52 29.66
C LEU A 141 5.26 7.52 30.20
N PRO A 142 5.21 8.79 29.77
CA PRO A 142 4.26 9.38 28.82
C PRO A 142 4.68 9.26 27.35
N VAL A 143 5.81 8.60 27.03
CA VAL A 143 6.44 8.65 25.70
C VAL A 143 5.50 8.16 24.59
N THR A 144 4.65 7.17 24.88
CA THR A 144 3.73 6.54 23.92
C THR A 144 2.38 7.23 23.77
N GLN A 145 2.06 8.23 24.60
CA GLN A 145 0.80 8.97 24.57
C GLN A 145 0.91 10.24 23.71
N THR A 146 1.02 10.05 22.39
CA THR A 146 1.07 11.19 21.47
C THR A 146 -0.31 11.53 20.92
N ALA A 147 -0.45 12.75 20.39
CA ALA A 147 -1.70 13.21 19.79
C ALA A 147 -2.13 12.32 18.61
N ALA A 148 -1.18 11.84 17.82
CA ALA A 148 -1.42 10.90 16.72
C ALA A 148 -2.05 9.59 17.23
N VAL A 149 -1.42 8.94 18.21
CA VAL A 149 -1.92 7.69 18.81
C VAL A 149 -3.32 7.86 19.37
N ARG A 150 -3.57 9.00 20.06
CA ARG A 150 -4.89 9.34 20.58
C ARG A 150 -5.92 9.50 19.45
N SER A 151 -5.56 10.17 18.37
CA SER A 151 -6.41 10.34 17.17
C SER A 151 -6.76 8.99 16.56
N TYR A 152 -5.79 8.09 16.42
CA TYR A 152 -5.98 6.73 15.92
C TYR A 152 -6.93 5.92 16.80
N THR A 153 -6.77 6.00 18.13
CA THR A 153 -7.69 5.34 19.08
C THR A 153 -9.13 5.78 18.87
N TYR A 154 -9.38 7.09 18.74
CA TYR A 154 -10.75 7.58 18.49
C TYR A 154 -11.26 7.22 17.09
N ASN A 155 -10.39 7.17 16.09
CA ASN A 155 -10.77 6.71 14.77
C ASN A 155 -11.17 5.23 14.77
N ARG A 156 -10.37 4.36 15.40
CA ARG A 156 -10.71 2.94 15.56
C ARG A 156 -12.06 2.75 16.26
N LEU A 157 -12.34 3.53 17.30
CA LEU A 157 -13.64 3.48 18.00
C LEU A 157 -14.83 3.89 17.13
N SER A 158 -14.60 4.73 16.11
CA SER A 158 -15.63 5.10 15.13
C SER A 158 -15.84 4.05 14.03
N LEU A 159 -14.98 3.02 13.97
CA LEU A 159 -14.99 1.96 12.96
C LEU A 159 -15.18 0.59 13.64
N PRO A 160 -16.39 0.25 14.12
CA PRO A 160 -16.63 -1.00 14.84
C PRO A 160 -16.54 -2.25 13.96
N GLY A 161 -16.51 -2.09 12.63
CA GLY A 161 -16.48 -3.17 11.65
C GLY A 161 -15.10 -3.62 11.21
N VAL A 162 -14.02 -2.97 11.67
CA VAL A 162 -12.67 -3.18 11.12
C VAL A 162 -12.27 -4.64 11.11
N THR A 163 -11.79 -5.13 9.96
CA THR A 163 -11.38 -6.52 9.80
C THR A 163 -9.85 -6.65 9.74
N PRO A 164 -9.29 -7.87 9.87
CA PRO A 164 -7.88 -8.10 9.58
C PRO A 164 -7.53 -8.06 8.09
N ALA A 165 -8.52 -8.08 7.19
CA ALA A 165 -8.24 -7.94 5.76
C ALA A 165 -7.76 -6.50 5.50
N TYR A 166 -6.70 -6.34 4.69
CA TYR A 166 -6.16 -5.03 4.31
C TYR A 166 -5.73 -4.09 5.46
N GLU A 167 -5.61 -4.59 6.70
CA GLU A 167 -5.36 -3.75 7.87
C GLU A 167 -4.10 -2.89 7.75
N SER A 168 -3.10 -3.38 7.00
CA SER A 168 -1.86 -2.65 6.74
C SER A 168 -2.09 -1.42 5.84
N ALA A 169 -2.93 -1.56 4.82
CA ALA A 169 -3.33 -0.49 3.90
C ALA A 169 -4.27 0.52 4.57
N GLU A 170 -5.13 0.05 5.47
CA GLU A 170 -6.02 0.90 6.28
C GLU A 170 -5.22 1.72 7.30
N CYS A 171 -4.25 1.10 7.96
CA CYS A 171 -3.33 1.79 8.85
C CYS A 171 -2.53 2.87 8.09
N LEU A 172 -2.10 2.59 6.85
CA LEU A 172 -1.43 3.58 6.00
C LEU A 172 -2.31 4.81 5.75
N PHE A 173 -3.57 4.59 5.37
CA PHE A 173 -4.53 5.69 5.19
C PHE A 173 -4.76 6.46 6.49
N MET A 174 -4.88 5.76 7.62
CA MET A 174 -5.04 6.38 8.93
C MET A 174 -3.83 7.25 9.28
N ILE A 175 -2.60 6.80 9.02
CA ILE A 175 -1.37 7.58 9.25
C ILE A 175 -1.41 8.87 8.44
N LEU A 176 -1.66 8.81 7.13
CA LEU A 176 -1.68 10.00 6.28
C LEU A 176 -2.83 10.96 6.62
N SER A 177 -3.97 10.42 7.05
CA SER A 177 -5.17 11.23 7.32
C SER A 177 -5.20 11.84 8.72
N ARG A 178 -4.54 11.22 9.72
CA ARG A 178 -4.78 11.52 11.14
C ARG A 178 -3.53 11.66 12.01
N SER A 179 -2.34 11.38 11.49
CA SER A 179 -1.09 11.54 12.26
C SER A 179 -0.86 12.99 12.71
N GLY A 180 -1.33 13.95 11.91
CA GLY A 180 -1.00 15.37 12.07
C GLY A 180 0.45 15.70 11.71
N PHE A 181 1.19 14.78 11.09
CA PHE A 181 2.55 15.03 10.62
C PHE A 181 2.56 16.00 9.42
N GLU A 182 1.68 15.75 8.45
CA GLU A 182 1.41 16.62 7.30
C GLU A 182 -0.09 16.94 7.31
N SER A 183 -0.47 18.21 7.46
CA SER A 183 -1.87 18.61 7.66
C SER A 183 -2.77 18.31 6.47
N ASP A 184 -2.20 18.39 5.26
CA ASP A 184 -2.96 18.39 4.00
C ASP A 184 -2.52 17.23 3.07
N ALA A 185 -1.97 16.16 3.64
CA ALA A 185 -1.48 15.00 2.89
C ALA A 185 -2.53 14.43 1.92
N LEU A 186 -3.80 14.41 2.32
CA LEU A 186 -4.89 13.86 1.50
C LEU A 186 -5.21 14.69 0.25
N GLU A 187 -4.85 15.98 0.21
CA GLU A 187 -5.10 16.83 -0.96
C GLU A 187 -4.24 16.43 -2.18
N MET A 188 -3.16 15.70 -1.94
CA MET A 188 -2.31 15.16 -3.01
C MET A 188 -3.01 14.05 -3.82
N PHE A 189 -4.08 13.48 -3.29
CA PHE A 189 -4.75 12.30 -3.83
C PHE A 189 -6.04 12.67 -4.55
N ARG A 190 -6.31 11.94 -5.64
CA ARG A 190 -7.57 12.00 -6.36
C ARG A 190 -8.59 11.10 -5.68
N SER A 191 -9.87 11.37 -5.93
CA SER A 191 -10.96 10.54 -5.41
C SER A 191 -10.94 9.10 -5.91
N ASP A 192 -10.27 8.81 -7.03
CA ASP A 192 -10.11 7.45 -7.58
C ASP A 192 -8.84 6.74 -7.09
N GLU A 193 -8.07 7.36 -6.20
CA GLU A 193 -6.91 6.78 -5.50
C GLU A 193 -7.26 6.41 -4.05
N ILE A 194 -8.50 6.63 -3.59
CA ILE A 194 -8.94 6.39 -2.22
C ILE A 194 -10.30 5.70 -2.26
N GLY A 195 -10.47 4.63 -1.49
CA GLY A 195 -11.78 4.02 -1.27
C GLY A 195 -11.76 3.05 -0.10
N ASP A 196 -12.77 2.19 -0.04
CA ASP A 196 -12.99 1.19 1.01
C ASP A 196 -13.36 -0.10 0.27
N ILE A 197 -12.43 -1.05 0.22
CA ILE A 197 -12.56 -2.26 -0.62
C ILE A 197 -13.48 -3.29 0.03
N ASP A 198 -13.38 -3.51 1.33
CA ASP A 198 -14.14 -4.52 2.05
C ASP A 198 -15.40 -3.97 2.75
N ASN A 199 -15.64 -2.65 2.65
CA ASN A 199 -16.78 -1.92 3.18
C ASN A 199 -16.89 -1.96 4.71
N ASP A 200 -15.74 -2.01 5.39
CA ASP A 200 -15.69 -2.01 6.85
C ASP A 200 -15.64 -0.59 7.47
N GLY A 201 -15.56 0.43 6.61
CA GLY A 201 -15.51 1.85 6.94
C GLY A 201 -14.10 2.41 7.13
N ALA A 202 -13.08 1.55 7.24
CA ALA A 202 -11.71 1.95 6.99
C ALA A 202 -11.52 2.24 5.51
N LYS A 203 -10.49 3.01 5.17
CA LYS A 203 -10.21 3.36 3.79
C LYS A 203 -8.79 2.99 3.47
N GLU A 204 -8.53 2.70 2.21
CA GLU A 204 -7.22 2.37 1.68
C GLU A 204 -6.89 3.30 0.52
N PHE A 205 -5.59 3.43 0.24
CA PHE A 205 -5.14 3.95 -1.04
C PHE A 205 -5.20 2.87 -2.10
N TRP A 206 -5.73 3.21 -3.27
CA TRP A 206 -5.87 2.29 -4.39
C TRP A 206 -4.77 2.49 -5.43
N ASP A 207 -4.28 1.37 -5.95
CA ASP A 207 -3.38 1.35 -7.09
C ASP A 207 -4.12 1.51 -8.43
N GLY A 208 -3.39 1.43 -9.55
CA GLY A 208 -3.96 1.54 -10.90
C GLY A 208 -4.96 0.43 -11.27
N TRP A 209 -4.98 -0.68 -10.54
CA TRP A 209 -5.91 -1.80 -10.73
C TRP A 209 -7.08 -1.78 -9.75
N GLY A 210 -7.11 -0.83 -8.81
CA GLY A 210 -8.14 -0.73 -7.77
C GLY A 210 -7.90 -1.66 -6.59
N ARG A 211 -6.65 -2.09 -6.38
CA ARG A 211 -6.22 -2.91 -5.25
C ARG A 211 -5.60 -2.02 -4.16
N PRO A 212 -5.60 -2.44 -2.89
CA PRO A 212 -5.07 -1.64 -1.81
C PRO A 212 -3.54 -1.60 -1.84
N ILE A 213 -2.98 -0.42 -1.55
CA ILE A 213 -1.54 -0.22 -1.37
C ILE A 213 -1.18 -0.49 0.09
N ALA A 214 -0.27 -1.43 0.27
CA ALA A 214 0.17 -1.91 1.57
C ALA A 214 1.20 -1.02 2.23
N PHE A 215 1.32 -1.20 3.55
CA PHE A 215 2.36 -0.58 4.35
C PHE A 215 2.98 -1.58 5.32
N MET A 216 4.31 -1.65 5.29
CA MET A 216 5.07 -2.28 6.36
C MET A 216 5.95 -1.24 7.02
N ARG A 217 5.81 -1.09 8.33
CA ARG A 217 6.68 -0.22 9.12
C ARG A 217 8.13 -0.69 9.03
N TRP A 218 8.34 -2.00 9.12
CA TRP A 218 9.63 -2.65 9.03
C TRP A 218 9.53 -3.86 8.12
N ALA A 219 10.39 -3.96 7.10
CA ALA A 219 10.35 -5.04 6.12
C ALA A 219 11.64 -5.92 6.14
N PRO A 220 12.06 -6.54 7.26
CA PRO A 220 13.31 -7.29 7.40
C PRO A 220 13.58 -8.38 6.33
N GLY A 221 12.55 -8.90 5.65
CA GLY A 221 12.67 -9.89 4.58
C GLY A 221 12.80 -9.33 3.16
N PHE A 222 12.64 -8.02 2.96
CA PHE A 222 12.62 -7.43 1.63
C PHE A 222 14.04 -7.25 1.10
N THR A 223 14.36 -7.96 0.01
CA THR A 223 15.68 -7.95 -0.64
C THR A 223 15.65 -7.23 -1.98
N GLY A 224 16.83 -6.95 -2.56
CA GLY A 224 16.93 -6.23 -3.84
C GLY A 224 16.75 -4.71 -3.73
N SER A 225 16.59 -4.20 -2.51
CA SER A 225 16.59 -2.78 -2.18
C SER A 225 18.01 -2.24 -2.03
N LEU A 226 18.27 -1.04 -2.57
CA LEU A 226 19.54 -0.34 -2.37
C LEU A 226 19.62 0.37 -1.01
N ILE A 227 18.47 0.65 -0.39
CA ILE A 227 18.40 1.37 0.89
C ILE A 227 18.21 0.42 2.06
N GLN A 228 17.69 -0.79 1.80
CA GLN A 228 17.48 -1.82 2.80
C GLN A 228 18.38 -3.01 2.51
N VAL A 229 19.61 -2.92 3.01
CA VAL A 229 20.61 -3.99 2.88
C VAL A 229 20.65 -4.76 4.18
N ALA A 230 20.56 -6.09 4.11
CA ALA A 230 20.68 -7.00 5.25
C ALA A 230 22.13 -7.14 5.75
N ASP A 231 22.79 -6.01 5.99
CA ASP A 231 24.17 -5.91 6.48
C ASP A 231 24.22 -4.92 7.63
N GLY A 232 24.32 -5.44 8.87
CA GLY A 232 24.37 -4.58 10.07
C GLY A 232 25.70 -3.82 10.26
N ALA A 233 26.75 -4.17 9.52
CA ALA A 233 28.02 -3.45 9.54
C ALA A 233 27.97 -2.22 8.64
N LEU A 234 27.60 -2.42 7.37
CA LEU A 234 27.55 -1.37 6.34
C LEU A 234 26.25 -0.56 6.33
N SER A 235 25.13 -1.18 6.71
CA SER A 235 23.79 -0.59 6.67
C SER A 235 23.07 -0.84 8.00
N HIS A 236 23.56 -0.22 9.07
CA HIS A 236 23.02 -0.38 10.42
C HIS A 236 21.66 0.33 10.62
N ASP A 237 20.87 -0.07 11.63
CA ASP A 237 19.61 0.59 11.95
C ASP A 237 19.83 2.10 12.22
N PRO A 238 19.19 3.01 11.44
CA PRO A 238 19.24 4.45 11.69
C PRO A 238 18.77 4.89 13.08
N LEU A 239 17.97 4.08 13.79
CA LEU A 239 17.51 4.36 15.15
C LEU A 239 18.50 3.93 16.24
N ASP A 240 19.56 3.19 15.90
CA ASP A 240 20.62 2.75 16.79
C ASP A 240 22.00 3.32 16.40
N PRO A 241 22.23 4.65 16.53
CA PRO A 241 23.52 5.25 16.16
C PRO A 241 24.70 4.77 17.02
N TYR A 242 24.43 4.17 18.19
CA TYR A 242 25.45 3.65 19.10
C TYR A 242 25.73 2.16 18.90
N ARG A 243 25.07 1.51 17.94
CA ARG A 243 25.23 0.08 17.63
C ARG A 243 25.02 -0.81 18.85
N VAL A 244 24.09 -0.43 19.71
CA VAL A 244 23.74 -1.14 20.93
C VAL A 244 23.28 -2.56 20.64
N ASP A 245 22.58 -2.78 19.53
CA ASP A 245 22.09 -4.10 19.11
C ASP A 245 23.24 -5.06 18.77
N THR A 246 24.43 -4.55 18.39
CA THR A 246 25.61 -5.40 18.17
C THR A 246 26.19 -6.01 19.46
N GLN A 247 25.73 -5.53 20.62
CA GLN A 247 26.13 -6.04 21.94
C GLN A 247 25.24 -7.19 22.42
N SER A 248 24.26 -7.61 21.61
CA SER A 248 23.45 -8.81 21.87
C SER A 248 24.31 -10.07 21.73
N THR A 249 24.28 -10.93 22.75
CA THR A 249 25.08 -12.17 22.78
C THR A 249 24.49 -13.31 21.94
N THR A 250 23.29 -13.12 21.37
CA THR A 250 22.56 -14.15 20.63
C THR A 250 22.25 -13.79 19.18
N THR A 251 22.28 -12.50 18.79
CA THR A 251 22.08 -12.09 17.39
C THR A 251 22.70 -10.71 17.12
N ALA A 252 23.81 -10.65 16.37
CA ALA A 252 24.62 -9.44 16.22
C ALA A 252 24.32 -8.58 14.97
N HIS A 253 23.19 -8.80 14.30
CA HIS A 253 22.91 -8.17 13.00
C HIS A 253 21.66 -7.28 13.04
N ALA A 254 21.76 -6.10 13.66
CA ALA A 254 20.80 -5.03 13.40
C ALA A 254 21.22 -4.26 12.14
N TYR A 255 20.37 -4.29 11.14
CA TYR A 255 20.51 -3.56 9.87
C TYR A 255 19.34 -2.59 9.70
N ALA A 256 19.45 -1.72 8.71
CA ALA A 256 18.46 -0.71 8.42
C ALA A 256 17.11 -1.35 8.12
N LEU A 257 16.09 -0.99 8.91
CA LEU A 257 14.69 -1.32 8.65
C LEU A 257 13.99 -0.03 8.24
N ILE A 258 13.61 0.05 6.98
CA ILE A 258 13.00 1.23 6.39
C ILE A 258 11.57 0.87 6.00
N PRO A 259 10.59 1.78 6.17
CA PRO A 259 9.23 1.50 5.77
C PRO A 259 9.12 1.13 4.29
N LEU A 260 8.29 0.13 4.01
CA LEU A 260 7.99 -0.36 2.68
C LEU A 260 6.56 0.00 2.34
N ILE A 261 6.38 0.70 1.22
CA ILE A 261 5.08 0.97 0.61
C ILE A 261 5.03 0.16 -0.67
N TYR A 262 3.94 -0.58 -0.85
CA TYR A 262 3.94 -1.68 -1.79
C TYR A 262 2.58 -1.81 -2.50
N SER A 263 2.62 -2.11 -3.80
CA SER A 263 1.48 -2.61 -4.57
C SER A 263 1.85 -3.94 -5.21
N SER A 264 0.88 -4.86 -5.21
CA SER A 264 0.95 -6.19 -5.81
C SER A 264 0.98 -6.18 -7.34
N GLY A 265 1.01 -4.99 -7.94
CA GLY A 265 1.23 -4.85 -9.37
C GLY A 265 0.13 -5.47 -10.25
N PRO A 266 0.46 -5.76 -11.52
CA PRO A 266 -0.42 -6.40 -12.49
C PRO A 266 -1.08 -7.70 -12.03
N ASP A 267 -0.32 -8.64 -11.48
CA ASP A 267 -0.81 -9.98 -11.21
C ASP A 267 -1.71 -10.03 -9.96
N GLY A 268 -1.41 -9.21 -8.94
CA GLY A 268 -2.17 -9.17 -7.70
C GLY A 268 -2.00 -10.41 -6.84
N SER A 269 -0.97 -11.22 -7.11
CA SER A 269 -0.70 -12.49 -6.44
C SER A 269 -0.41 -12.32 -4.94
N THR A 270 -0.06 -11.10 -4.55
CA THR A 270 0.44 -10.73 -3.24
C THR A 270 -0.47 -9.78 -2.45
N VAL A 271 -1.75 -9.70 -2.81
CA VAL A 271 -2.72 -8.87 -2.08
C VAL A 271 -3.04 -9.54 -0.73
N GLU A 272 -3.08 -8.76 0.35
CA GLU A 272 -3.51 -9.21 1.68
C GLU A 272 -5.01 -9.58 1.66
N THR A 273 -5.39 -10.85 1.85
CA THR A 273 -6.80 -11.26 1.64
C THR A 273 -7.60 -11.69 2.88
N SER A 274 -7.00 -11.94 4.06
CA SER A 274 -7.73 -12.00 5.36
C SER A 274 -6.98 -12.65 6.54
N ASP A 275 -5.93 -13.45 6.35
CA ASP A 275 -5.34 -14.20 7.49
C ASP A 275 -3.81 -14.24 7.49
N ASP A 276 -3.19 -13.61 6.50
CA ASP A 276 -1.82 -13.89 6.16
C ASP A 276 -1.17 -12.60 5.69
N LYS A 277 -0.57 -11.88 6.64
CA LYS A 277 0.42 -10.81 6.37
C LYS A 277 1.62 -11.33 5.54
N THR A 278 1.64 -12.63 5.19
CA THR A 278 2.47 -13.27 4.15
C THR A 278 2.16 -12.74 2.75
N GLY A 279 1.01 -12.05 2.57
CA GLY A 279 0.51 -11.58 1.28
C GLY A 279 1.59 -10.93 0.42
N TYR A 280 2.56 -10.22 1.00
CA TYR A 280 3.54 -9.48 0.23
C TYR A 280 4.79 -10.25 -0.23
N GLY A 281 4.77 -11.59 -0.21
CA GLY A 281 5.92 -12.42 -0.60
C GLY A 281 7.13 -12.29 0.33
N LEU A 282 6.91 -11.75 1.53
CA LEU A 282 7.91 -11.57 2.58
C LEU A 282 7.68 -12.64 3.64
N GLU A 283 8.70 -13.47 3.91
CA GLU A 283 8.62 -14.56 4.88
C GLU A 283 8.09 -14.03 6.23
N VAL A 284 7.01 -14.65 6.69
CA VAL A 284 6.60 -14.63 8.09
C VAL A 284 7.62 -15.41 8.91
N MET A 285 7.87 -14.98 10.14
CA MET A 285 8.67 -15.73 11.11
C MET A 285 8.16 -17.18 11.23
N LYS A 286 8.84 -18.13 10.57
CA LYS A 286 8.64 -19.56 10.81
C LYS A 286 9.43 -19.92 12.06
N THR A 287 8.72 -20.36 13.09
CA THR A 287 9.32 -20.79 14.36
C THR A 287 9.91 -22.20 14.21
N GLY A 288 11.07 -22.33 13.57
CA GLY A 288 11.82 -23.60 13.48
C GLY A 288 11.13 -24.74 12.73
N THR A 289 11.82 -25.87 12.61
CA THR A 289 11.40 -27.07 11.86
C THR A 289 10.19 -27.72 12.54
N GLY A 290 8.98 -27.38 12.07
CA GLY A 290 7.71 -27.91 12.57
C GLY A 290 6.92 -27.01 13.52
N GLY A 291 7.31 -25.74 13.72
CA GLY A 291 6.57 -24.81 14.56
C GLY A 291 5.53 -23.98 13.81
N THR A 292 4.52 -23.51 14.54
CA THR A 292 3.45 -22.62 14.08
C THR A 292 4.01 -21.37 13.40
N THR A 293 3.46 -21.02 12.24
CA THR A 293 3.66 -19.73 11.59
C THR A 293 3.17 -18.63 12.53
N LEU A 294 4.06 -17.84 13.11
CA LEU A 294 3.66 -16.67 13.90
C LEU A 294 3.48 -15.51 12.93
N GLY A 295 2.24 -15.25 12.52
CA GLY A 295 1.89 -14.09 11.69
C GLY A 295 2.51 -12.80 12.23
N TRP A 296 2.78 -11.83 11.37
CA TRP A 296 3.35 -10.52 11.74
C TRP A 296 2.52 -9.77 12.82
N SER A 297 1.28 -10.22 13.12
CA SER A 297 0.51 -9.79 14.31
C SER A 297 1.15 -10.16 15.66
N ALA A 298 2.14 -11.05 15.66
CA ALA A 298 2.90 -11.48 16.84
C ALA A 298 4.22 -10.70 17.05
N LEU A 299 4.51 -9.69 16.23
CA LEU A 299 5.64 -8.77 16.40
C LEU A 299 5.31 -7.69 17.43
N ASP A 300 4.99 -8.13 18.64
CA ASP A 300 4.76 -7.28 19.79
C ASP A 300 6.07 -6.58 20.24
N LEU A 301 5.95 -5.49 21.01
CA LEU A 301 7.04 -4.64 21.50
C LEU A 301 8.23 -5.41 22.09
N GLY A 302 7.96 -6.57 22.69
CA GLY A 302 8.98 -7.44 23.26
C GLY A 302 9.82 -8.19 22.21
N ASN A 303 9.26 -8.58 21.07
CA ASN A 303 9.93 -9.45 20.12
C ASN A 303 10.96 -8.69 19.27
N LEU A 304 10.60 -7.48 18.81
CA LEU A 304 11.47 -6.63 17.97
C LEU A 304 12.63 -5.95 18.72
N THR A 305 12.59 -5.95 20.05
CA THR A 305 13.58 -5.28 20.91
C THR A 305 14.47 -6.24 21.69
N VAL A 306 13.99 -7.46 21.96
CA VAL A 306 14.71 -8.48 22.74
C VAL A 306 15.38 -9.51 21.82
N GLN A 307 14.81 -9.76 20.65
CA GLN A 307 15.25 -10.81 19.76
C GLN A 307 14.97 -10.40 18.32
N GLN A 308 15.96 -9.79 17.66
CA GLN A 308 16.17 -10.10 16.25
C GLN A 308 16.69 -11.54 16.08
N ASN A 309 16.29 -12.48 16.95
CA ASN A 309 16.47 -13.91 16.71
C ASN A 309 15.38 -14.30 15.72
N PHE A 310 15.70 -14.12 14.45
CA PHE A 310 14.95 -14.69 13.35
C PHE A 310 15.05 -16.23 13.31
N ASN A 311 15.23 -16.93 14.45
CA ASN A 311 15.31 -18.40 14.58
C ASN A 311 16.09 -19.12 13.46
N GLY A 312 17.23 -18.56 13.05
CA GLY A 312 18.07 -19.14 11.99
C GLY A 312 17.66 -18.78 10.55
N LEU A 313 16.57 -18.05 10.35
CA LEU A 313 16.29 -17.34 9.11
C LEU A 313 17.10 -16.05 9.11
N THR A 314 18.01 -15.91 8.17
CA THR A 314 18.65 -14.61 7.94
C THR A 314 17.61 -13.64 7.40
N PRO A 315 17.51 -12.42 7.93
CA PRO A 315 16.91 -11.30 7.22
C PRO A 315 17.27 -11.30 5.75
N GLY A 316 16.27 -11.42 4.89
CA GLY A 316 16.48 -11.44 3.45
C GLY A 316 16.62 -12.82 2.79
N THR A 317 16.08 -13.90 3.36
CA THR A 317 15.62 -14.99 2.50
C THR A 317 14.22 -14.68 2.00
N ILE A 318 14.11 -14.25 0.73
CA ILE A 318 12.84 -14.42 0.00
C ILE A 318 12.62 -15.93 -0.05
N ASP A 319 11.48 -16.42 0.45
CA ASP A 319 11.08 -17.80 0.20
C ASP A 319 11.04 -17.99 -1.33
N PRO A 320 11.88 -18.86 -1.92
CA PRO A 320 12.01 -18.98 -3.36
C PRO A 320 10.67 -19.33 -4.05
N SER A 321 9.68 -19.84 -3.30
CA SER A 321 8.32 -20.07 -3.79
C SER A 321 7.52 -18.80 -4.09
N PHE A 322 7.87 -17.64 -3.52
CA PHE A 322 7.20 -16.35 -3.74
C PHE A 322 7.94 -15.41 -4.71
N SER A 323 9.15 -15.77 -5.16
CA SER A 323 9.97 -14.85 -5.98
C SER A 323 9.41 -14.55 -7.37
N LEU A 324 8.60 -15.44 -7.94
CA LEU A 324 7.93 -15.23 -9.23
C LEU A 324 6.68 -14.36 -9.06
N ASP A 325 5.89 -14.66 -8.04
CA ASP A 325 4.69 -13.91 -7.65
C ASP A 325 5.05 -12.47 -7.26
N ALA A 326 6.26 -12.25 -6.73
CA ALA A 326 6.67 -10.92 -6.33
C ALA A 326 7.34 -10.06 -7.42
N SER A 327 7.49 -10.58 -8.64
CA SER A 327 8.39 -10.01 -9.66
C SER A 327 7.89 -8.74 -10.35
N ASP A 328 6.58 -8.51 -10.37
CA ASP A 328 5.93 -7.35 -11.01
C ASP A 328 5.45 -6.28 -10.01
N ASN A 329 5.76 -6.49 -8.73
CA ASN A 329 5.42 -5.59 -7.65
C ASN A 329 6.04 -4.21 -7.82
N ILE A 330 5.35 -3.20 -7.29
CA ILE A 330 5.80 -1.82 -7.35
C ILE A 330 6.02 -1.34 -5.92
N THR A 331 7.26 -0.98 -5.59
CA THR A 331 7.64 -0.56 -4.23
C THR A 331 8.23 0.85 -4.21
N ASN A 332 8.11 1.55 -3.08
CA ASN A 332 8.80 2.84 -2.89
C ASN A 332 10.33 2.70 -2.95
N HIS A 333 10.90 1.54 -2.61
CA HIS A 333 12.35 1.32 -2.65
C HIS A 333 12.87 1.26 -4.10
N ASP A 334 12.13 0.63 -5.01
CA ASP A 334 12.50 0.56 -6.43
C ASP A 334 12.37 1.90 -7.14
N LEU A 335 11.44 2.76 -6.70
CA LEU A 335 11.21 4.08 -7.30
C LEU A 335 12.32 5.10 -6.99
N LEU A 336 13.27 4.75 -6.12
CA LEU A 336 14.45 5.56 -5.82
C LEU A 336 15.64 5.27 -6.75
N LYS A 337 15.60 4.15 -7.50
CA LYS A 337 16.61 3.80 -8.49
C LYS A 337 16.48 4.79 -9.65
N LYS A 338 17.18 5.92 -9.55
CA LYS A 338 17.37 6.88 -10.65
C LYS A 338 18.56 6.48 -11.50
#